data_AF-A0A952TSR9-F1
#
_entry.id   AF-A0A952TSR9-F1
#
_cell.length_a   1.000
_cell.length_b   1.000
_cell.length_c   1.000
_cell.angle_alpha   90.00
_cell.angle_beta   90.00
_cell.angle_gamma   90.00
#
_symmetry.space_group_name_H-M   'P 1'
#
loop_
_entity.id
_entity.type
_entity.pdbx_description
1 polymer ?
#
loop_
_entity_poly.entity_id
_entity_poly.type
_entity_poly.pdbx_seq_one_letter_code
_entity_poly.pdbx_strand_id
1 'polypeptide(L)'
;MMRKIAILLIPLLLLGACSKPDTNPELKDPIYQDIVTQMGVTEKSITEMEKKLETHRGELKKVVPQSGQIKYVEKRIWETQRTLDQLKQQQKYWIIRKDQRRDLVRKKSLEAFHAGEKWSDPGEYEAYLTEKRLRLAKIDWDSKERREIFLREAGIAAKDGQKAAPAASSGH
;
A
#
# COMPACT_ATOMS: atom_id res chain seq x y z
N MET A 1 17.09 -62.61 -21.72
CA MET A 1 17.51 -61.37 -21.06
C MET A 1 16.59 -60.18 -21.37
N MET A 2 16.09 -59.99 -22.60
CA MET A 2 15.24 -58.84 -22.98
C MET A 2 13.90 -58.73 -22.22
N ARG A 3 13.26 -59.85 -21.86
CA ARG A 3 12.00 -59.85 -21.07
C ARG A 3 12.12 -59.23 -19.67
N LYS A 4 13.31 -59.30 -19.04
CA LYS A 4 13.54 -58.73 -17.70
C LYS A 4 13.77 -57.21 -17.73
N ILE A 5 14.26 -56.69 -18.86
CA ILE A 5 14.45 -55.25 -19.08
C ILE A 5 13.10 -54.55 -19.31
N ALA A 6 12.19 -55.20 -20.04
CA ALA A 6 10.85 -54.65 -20.30
C ALA A 6 9.99 -54.49 -19.03
N ILE A 7 10.13 -55.39 -18.05
CA ILE A 7 9.37 -55.35 -16.79
C ILE A 7 9.84 -54.19 -15.87
N LEU A 8 11.10 -53.77 -16.00
CA LEU A 8 11.68 -52.66 -15.22
C LEU A 8 11.35 -51.27 -15.81
N LEU A 9 11.01 -51.18 -17.10
CA LEU A 9 10.68 -49.93 -17.79
C LEU A 9 9.23 -49.45 -17.56
N ILE A 10 8.29 -50.37 -17.33
CA ILE A 10 6.87 -50.07 -17.11
C ILE A 10 6.62 -49.22 -15.85
N PRO A 11 7.20 -49.51 -14.66
CA PRO A 11 6.99 -48.66 -13.49
C PRO A 11 7.65 -47.28 -13.62
N LEU A 12 8.70 -47.13 -14.43
CA LEU A 12 9.36 -45.84 -14.67
C LEU A 12 8.48 -44.91 -15.52
N LEU A 13 7.72 -45.45 -16.46
CA LEU A 13 6.74 -44.71 -17.28
C LEU A 13 5.51 -44.28 -16.48
N LEU A 14 5.09 -45.07 -15.48
CA LEU A 14 3.96 -44.73 -14.60
C LEU A 14 4.30 -43.61 -13.60
N LEU A 15 5.56 -43.45 -13.23
CA LEU A 15 6.02 -42.38 -12.33
C LEU A 15 6.14 -41.00 -13.02
N GLY A 16 6.30 -40.97 -14.36
CA GLY A 16 6.41 -39.71 -15.13
C GLY A 16 5.08 -39.07 -15.50
N ALA A 17 3.95 -39.78 -15.37
CA ALA A 17 2.65 -39.34 -15.88
C ALA A 17 1.79 -38.56 -14.86
N CYS A 18 2.26 -38.33 -13.64
CA CYS A 18 1.50 -37.66 -12.59
C CYS A 18 1.93 -36.20 -12.39
N SER A 19 1.79 -35.36 -13.42
CA SER A 19 1.82 -33.91 -13.22
C SER A 19 0.40 -33.46 -12.86
N LYS A 20 0.22 -32.95 -11.65
CA LYS A 20 -1.04 -32.33 -11.21
C LYS A 20 -0.86 -30.81 -11.14
N PRO A 21 -1.87 -30.02 -11.52
CA PRO A 21 -1.83 -28.58 -11.32
C PRO A 21 -1.72 -28.26 -9.82
N ASP A 22 -0.98 -27.18 -9.50
CA ASP A 22 -0.87 -26.69 -8.13
C ASP A 22 -2.24 -26.23 -7.62
N THR A 23 -2.63 -26.67 -6.43
CA THR A 23 -3.94 -26.37 -5.85
C THR A 23 -4.02 -24.97 -5.24
N ASN A 24 -2.88 -24.40 -4.79
CA ASN A 24 -2.84 -23.07 -4.15
C ASN A 24 -1.65 -22.24 -4.67
N PRO A 25 -1.62 -21.90 -5.97
CA PRO A 25 -0.55 -21.12 -6.57
C PRO A 25 -0.40 -19.71 -5.96
N GLU A 26 -1.49 -19.15 -5.41
CA GLU A 26 -1.50 -17.82 -4.77
C GLU A 26 -0.54 -17.71 -3.57
N LEU A 27 -0.26 -18.82 -2.88
CA LEU A 27 0.63 -18.79 -1.72
C LEU A 27 2.09 -18.52 -2.11
N LYS A 28 2.45 -18.84 -3.36
CA LYS A 28 3.78 -18.61 -3.92
C LYS A 28 3.91 -17.25 -4.62
N ASP A 29 2.81 -16.51 -4.78
CA ASP A 29 2.81 -15.19 -5.42
C ASP A 29 3.25 -14.09 -4.43
N PRO A 30 4.37 -13.38 -4.69
CA PRO A 30 4.83 -12.34 -3.79
C PRO A 30 3.88 -11.14 -3.72
N ILE A 31 3.11 -10.87 -4.78
CA ILE A 31 2.11 -9.78 -4.81
C ILE A 31 0.94 -10.11 -3.87
N TYR A 32 0.43 -11.34 -3.92
CA TYR A 32 -0.61 -11.82 -3.01
C TYR A 32 -0.16 -11.72 -1.54
N GLN A 33 1.05 -12.16 -1.22
CA GLN A 33 1.60 -12.08 0.14
C GLN A 33 1.72 -10.63 0.65
N ASP A 34 2.14 -9.71 -0.22
CA ASP A 34 2.19 -8.29 0.15
C ASP A 34 0.78 -7.74 0.41
N ILE A 35 -0.22 -8.07 -0.42
CA ILE A 35 -1.62 -7.65 -0.22
C ILE A 35 -2.14 -8.16 1.14
N VAL A 36 -1.89 -9.43 1.48
CA VAL A 36 -2.28 -10.01 2.78
C VAL A 36 -1.61 -9.26 3.93
N THR A 37 -0.33 -8.91 3.78
CA THR A 37 0.41 -8.14 4.76
C THR A 37 -0.19 -6.73 4.95
N GLN A 38 -0.49 -6.02 3.86
CA GLN A 38 -1.12 -4.69 3.90
C GLN A 38 -2.51 -4.73 4.53
N MET A 39 -3.28 -5.79 4.25
CA MET A 39 -4.58 -6.02 4.87
C MET A 39 -4.45 -6.16 6.39
N GLY A 40 -3.50 -6.96 6.87
CA GLY A 40 -3.24 -7.14 8.30
C GLY A 40 -2.73 -5.87 9.00
N VAL A 41 -1.91 -5.05 8.32
CA VAL A 41 -1.51 -3.73 8.83
C VAL A 41 -2.72 -2.81 8.96
N THR A 42 -3.59 -2.77 7.95
CA THR A 42 -4.79 -1.93 7.95
C THR A 42 -5.75 -2.34 9.08
N GLU A 43 -5.93 -3.65 9.29
CA GLU A 43 -6.76 -4.18 10.38
C GLU A 43 -6.25 -3.75 11.76
N LYS A 44 -4.92 -3.84 11.99
CA LYS A 44 -4.32 -3.34 13.23
C LYS A 44 -4.59 -1.85 13.43
N SER A 45 -4.42 -1.04 12.38
CA SER A 45 -4.73 0.40 12.44
C SER A 45 -6.21 0.68 12.73
N ILE A 46 -7.14 -0.12 12.20
CA ILE A 46 -8.57 -0.02 12.55
C ILE A 46 -8.76 -0.25 14.05
N THR A 47 -8.22 -1.33 14.60
CA THR A 47 -8.38 -1.65 16.04
C THR A 47 -7.78 -0.57 16.94
N GLU A 48 -6.67 0.04 16.54
CA GLU A 48 -6.05 1.15 17.26
C GLU A 48 -6.95 2.40 17.24
N MET A 49 -7.50 2.74 16.07
CA MET A 49 -8.37 3.91 15.92
C MET A 49 -9.71 3.73 16.63
N GLU A 50 -10.26 2.52 16.70
CA GLU A 50 -11.47 2.22 17.48
C GLU A 50 -11.24 2.46 18.98
N LYS A 51 -10.09 2.02 19.51
CA LYS A 51 -9.70 2.28 20.91
C LYS A 51 -9.51 3.77 21.19
N LYS A 52 -8.86 4.51 20.27
CA LYS A 52 -8.70 5.97 20.40
C LYS A 52 -10.05 6.68 20.39
N LEU A 53 -10.95 6.25 19.52
CA LEU A 53 -12.30 6.80 19.42
C LEU A 53 -13.11 6.57 20.70
N GLU A 54 -13.03 5.38 21.29
CA GLU A 54 -13.63 5.09 22.60
C GLU A 54 -13.03 5.97 23.70
N THR A 55 -11.71 6.16 23.70
CA THR A 55 -11.01 7.04 24.65
C THR A 55 -11.53 8.48 24.55
N HIS A 56 -11.63 9.04 23.35
CA HIS A 56 -12.14 10.40 23.15
C HIS A 56 -13.63 10.54 23.52
N ARG A 57 -14.45 9.51 23.27
CA ARG A 57 -15.84 9.47 23.76
C ARG A 57 -15.90 9.44 25.29
N GLY A 58 -14.96 8.75 25.93
CA GLY A 58 -14.79 8.75 27.39
C GLY A 58 -14.36 10.12 27.92
N GLU A 59 -13.44 10.81 27.24
CA GLU A 59 -13.04 12.19 27.56
C GLU A 59 -14.23 13.15 27.50
N LEU A 60 -15.05 13.06 26.44
CA LEU A 60 -16.21 13.95 26.25
C LEU A 60 -17.17 13.92 27.45
N LYS A 61 -17.39 12.74 28.03
CA LYS A 61 -18.26 12.57 29.21
C LYS A 61 -17.69 13.23 30.48
N LYS A 62 -16.38 13.45 30.55
CA LYS A 62 -15.69 14.06 31.70
C LYS A 62 -15.54 15.58 31.58
N VAL A 63 -15.75 16.14 30.39
CA VAL A 63 -15.61 17.58 30.17
C VAL A 63 -16.73 18.35 30.86
N VAL A 64 -16.38 19.45 31.53
CA VAL A 64 -17.34 20.32 32.21
C VAL A 64 -18.27 20.98 31.18
N PRO A 65 -19.60 20.95 31.38
CA PRO A 65 -20.56 21.64 30.53
C PRO A 65 -20.22 23.12 30.32
N GLN A 66 -20.53 23.66 29.14
CA GLN A 66 -20.28 25.07 28.75
C GLN A 66 -18.80 25.49 28.69
N SER A 67 -17.86 24.55 28.78
CA SER A 67 -16.45 24.84 28.49
C SER A 67 -16.16 24.80 26.97
N GLY A 68 -15.22 25.64 26.51
CA GLY A 68 -14.73 25.59 25.12
C GLY A 68 -14.06 24.25 24.75
N GLN A 69 -13.73 23.42 25.73
CA GLN A 69 -13.09 22.11 25.55
C GLN A 69 -13.98 21.09 24.84
N ILE A 70 -15.31 21.20 24.97
CA ILE A 70 -16.28 20.30 24.31
C ILE A 70 -16.05 20.29 22.79
N LYS A 71 -15.96 21.47 22.17
CA LYS A 71 -15.75 21.61 20.73
C LYS A 71 -14.45 20.95 20.25
N TYR A 72 -13.38 21.02 21.04
CA TYR A 72 -12.11 20.39 20.70
C TYR A 72 -12.17 18.86 20.80
N VAL A 73 -12.87 18.32 21.81
CA VAL A 73 -13.06 16.87 21.95
C VAL A 73 -13.97 16.34 20.84
N GLU A 74 -15.08 17.03 20.54
CA GLU A 74 -15.98 16.68 19.43
C GLU A 74 -15.25 16.67 18.08
N LYS A 75 -14.42 17.70 17.83
CA LYS A 75 -13.57 17.74 16.64
C LYS A 75 -12.63 16.53 16.57
N ARG A 76 -11.95 16.17 17.68
CA ARG A 76 -11.09 14.97 17.73
C ARG A 76 -11.86 13.68 17.47
N ILE A 77 -13.07 13.54 18.02
CA ILE A 77 -13.95 12.39 17.75
C ILE A 77 -14.28 12.32 16.26
N TRP A 78 -14.67 13.45 15.65
CA TRP A 78 -15.00 13.50 14.23
C TRP A 78 -13.81 13.17 13.33
N GLU A 79 -12.62 13.73 13.61
CA GLU A 79 -11.38 13.44 12.86
C GLU A 79 -10.98 11.96 12.98
N THR A 80 -11.11 11.40 14.18
CA THR A 80 -10.83 9.98 14.45
C THR A 80 -11.82 9.09 13.70
N GLN A 81 -13.11 9.41 13.74
CA GLN A 81 -14.16 8.68 13.02
C GLN A 81 -13.93 8.73 11.51
N ARG A 82 -13.63 9.91 10.96
CA ARG A 82 -13.33 10.07 9.53
C ARG A 82 -12.15 9.20 9.10
N THR A 83 -11.07 9.20 9.90
CA THR A 83 -9.90 8.37 9.63
C THR A 83 -10.23 6.88 9.73
N LEU A 84 -11.04 6.48 10.70
CA LEU A 84 -11.54 5.11 10.84
C LEU A 84 -12.33 4.67 9.60
N ASP A 85 -13.22 5.53 9.09
CA ASP A 85 -14.01 5.23 7.90
C ASP A 85 -13.13 5.04 6.66
N GLN A 86 -12.10 5.87 6.51
CA GLN A 86 -11.09 5.72 5.45
C GLN A 86 -10.34 4.39 5.56
N LEU A 87 -9.92 4.00 6.77
CA LEU A 87 -9.27 2.70 7.00
C LEU A 87 -10.20 1.53 6.69
N LYS A 88 -11.49 1.63 7.02
CA LYS A 88 -12.51 0.61 6.67
C LYS A 88 -12.73 0.50 5.16
N GLN A 89 -12.73 1.62 4.45
CA GLN A 89 -12.76 1.62 2.98
C GLN A 89 -11.48 0.98 2.40
N GLN A 90 -10.32 1.31 2.96
CA GLN A 90 -9.04 0.73 2.57
C GLN A 90 -9.01 -0.80 2.81
N GLN A 91 -9.60 -1.28 3.91
CA GLN A 91 -9.71 -2.71 4.20
C GLN A 91 -10.57 -3.42 3.14
N LYS A 92 -11.73 -2.85 2.78
CA LYS A 92 -12.57 -3.39 1.71
C LYS A 92 -11.84 -3.45 0.37
N TYR A 93 -11.07 -2.40 0.05
CA TYR A 93 -10.22 -2.38 -1.13
C TYR A 93 -9.21 -3.54 -1.14
N TRP A 94 -8.53 -3.80 -0.01
CA TRP A 94 -7.58 -4.91 0.09
C TRP A 94 -8.25 -6.28 -0.07
N ILE A 95 -9.45 -6.47 0.48
CA ILE A 95 -10.23 -7.71 0.32
C ILE A 95 -10.51 -7.96 -1.16
N ILE A 96 -11.04 -6.96 -1.87
CA ILE A 96 -11.33 -7.06 -3.30
C ILE A 96 -10.06 -7.35 -4.11
N ARG A 97 -8.98 -6.62 -3.86
CA ARG A 97 -7.70 -6.78 -4.59
C ARG A 97 -7.08 -8.16 -4.32
N LYS A 98 -7.20 -8.69 -3.11
CA LYS A 98 -6.74 -10.04 -2.75
C LYS A 98 -7.49 -11.12 -3.54
N ASP A 99 -8.81 -11.04 -3.59
CA ASP A 99 -9.63 -12.02 -4.31
C ASP A 99 -9.38 -11.97 -5.82
N GLN A 100 -9.31 -10.75 -6.39
CA GLN A 100 -8.94 -10.54 -7.79
C GLN A 100 -7.57 -11.14 -8.13
N ARG A 101 -6.56 -10.93 -7.27
CA ARG A 101 -5.21 -11.48 -7.48
C ARG A 101 -5.21 -13.00 -7.39
N ARG A 102 -5.91 -13.58 -6.42
CA ARG A 102 -6.06 -15.04 -6.27
C ARG A 102 -6.61 -15.66 -7.54
N ASP A 103 -7.72 -15.12 -8.05
CA ASP A 103 -8.40 -15.68 -9.21
C ASP A 103 -7.55 -15.54 -10.48
N LEU A 104 -6.84 -14.41 -10.63
CA LEU A 104 -5.87 -14.19 -11.70
C LEU A 104 -4.71 -15.18 -11.65
N VAL A 105 -4.10 -15.37 -10.47
CA VAL A 105 -2.97 -16.30 -10.29
C VAL A 105 -3.39 -17.73 -10.60
N ARG A 106 -4.55 -18.17 -10.12
CA ARG A 106 -5.10 -19.50 -10.42
C ARG A 106 -5.33 -19.73 -11.91
N LYS A 107 -5.86 -18.72 -12.60
CA LYS A 107 -6.05 -18.77 -14.05
C LYS A 107 -4.71 -18.86 -14.78
N LYS A 108 -3.76 -17.95 -14.50
CA LYS A 108 -2.43 -17.95 -15.11
C LYS A 108 -1.66 -19.25 -14.83
N SER A 109 -1.74 -19.79 -13.63
CA SER A 109 -1.06 -21.04 -13.27
C SER A 109 -1.61 -22.24 -14.03
N LEU A 110 -2.93 -22.26 -14.28
CA LEU A 110 -3.56 -23.33 -15.05
C LEU A 110 -3.17 -23.23 -16.53
N GLU A 111 -3.20 -22.02 -17.09
CA GLU A 111 -2.75 -21.76 -18.48
C GLU A 111 -1.28 -22.15 -18.66
N ALA A 112 -0.40 -21.75 -17.75
CA ALA A 112 1.01 -22.09 -17.80
C ALA A 112 1.26 -23.59 -17.61
N PHE A 113 0.48 -24.27 -16.76
CA PHE A 113 0.54 -25.72 -16.60
C PHE A 113 0.21 -26.45 -17.90
N HIS A 114 -0.80 -25.98 -18.64
CA HIS A 114 -1.14 -26.52 -19.96
C HIS A 114 -0.09 -26.20 -21.03
N ALA A 115 0.56 -25.03 -20.94
CA ALA A 115 1.63 -24.63 -21.85
C ALA A 115 3.00 -25.25 -21.51
N GLY A 116 3.17 -25.84 -20.32
CA GLY A 116 4.48 -26.31 -19.82
C GLY A 116 5.42 -25.17 -19.41
N GLU A 117 4.89 -23.97 -19.19
CA GLU A 117 5.65 -22.77 -18.87
C GLU A 117 5.59 -22.42 -17.37
N LYS A 118 6.48 -21.52 -16.93
CA LYS A 118 6.43 -20.97 -15.58
C LYS A 118 5.42 -19.82 -15.55
N TRP A 119 4.45 -19.89 -14.64
CA TRP A 119 3.40 -18.87 -14.53
C TRP A 119 3.86 -17.55 -13.92
N SER A 120 4.98 -17.52 -13.20
CA SER A 120 5.48 -16.31 -12.53
C SER A 120 6.44 -15.54 -13.41
N ASP A 121 6.03 -14.33 -13.78
CA ASP A 121 6.85 -13.35 -14.48
C ASP A 121 7.53 -12.41 -13.46
N PRO A 122 8.88 -12.39 -13.40
CA PRO A 122 9.61 -11.45 -12.56
C PRO A 122 9.31 -9.98 -12.87
N GLY A 123 9.04 -9.63 -14.14
CA GLY A 123 8.76 -8.25 -14.56
C GLY A 123 7.47 -7.70 -13.96
N GLU A 124 6.44 -8.54 -13.80
CA GLU A 124 5.18 -8.18 -13.15
C GLU A 124 5.41 -7.72 -11.69
N TYR A 125 6.32 -8.39 -10.98
CA TYR A 125 6.63 -8.04 -9.60
C TYR A 125 7.38 -6.71 -9.49
N GLU A 126 8.32 -6.43 -10.40
CA GLU A 126 9.02 -5.15 -10.44
C GLU A 126 8.09 -3.99 -10.78
N ALA A 127 7.18 -4.19 -11.74
CA ALA A 127 6.15 -3.21 -12.07
C ALA A 127 5.25 -2.92 -10.86
N TYR A 128 4.85 -3.97 -10.13
CA TYR A 128 4.09 -3.83 -8.89
C TYR A 128 4.83 -3.05 -7.81
N LEU A 129 6.12 -3.33 -7.60
CA LEU A 129 6.95 -2.59 -6.65
C LEU A 129 7.08 -1.12 -7.04
N THR A 130 7.16 -0.83 -8.33
CA THR A 130 7.21 0.54 -8.85
C THR A 130 5.89 1.27 -8.60
N GLU A 131 4.74 0.66 -8.90
CA GLU A 131 3.41 1.20 -8.58
C GLU A 131 3.28 1.43 -7.06
N LYS A 132 3.74 0.48 -6.24
CA LYS A 132 3.72 0.60 -4.78
C LYS A 132 4.56 1.78 -4.30
N ARG A 133 5.78 1.95 -4.82
CA ARG A 133 6.64 3.09 -4.49
C ARG A 133 5.98 4.40 -4.88
N LEU A 134 5.38 4.49 -6.06
CA LEU A 134 4.67 5.70 -6.52
C LEU A 134 3.46 6.04 -5.64
N ARG A 135 2.71 5.03 -5.16
CA ARG A 135 1.58 5.24 -4.24
C ARG A 135 2.02 5.70 -2.85
N LEU A 136 3.15 5.20 -2.37
CA LEU A 136 3.70 5.55 -1.05
C LEU A 136 4.51 6.85 -1.09
N ALA A 137 5.00 7.25 -2.26
CA ALA A 137 5.71 8.50 -2.43
C ALA A 137 4.78 9.64 -2.00
N LYS A 138 5.23 10.40 -1.02
CA LYS A 138 4.56 11.63 -0.61
C LYS A 138 4.56 12.54 -1.82
N ILE A 139 3.39 12.81 -2.39
CA ILE A 139 3.29 13.75 -3.48
C ILE A 139 3.39 15.14 -2.86
N ASP A 140 4.63 15.61 -2.68
CA ASP A 140 4.90 16.98 -2.28
C ASP A 140 4.54 17.89 -3.47
N TRP A 141 3.27 18.29 -3.51
CA TRP A 141 2.78 19.39 -4.33
C TRP A 141 3.16 20.72 -3.69
N ASP A 142 4.41 20.88 -3.23
CA ASP A 142 4.82 22.16 -2.69
C ASP A 142 4.91 23.18 -3.82
N SER A 143 3.87 24.01 -3.89
CA SER A 143 3.76 25.12 -4.83
C SER A 143 4.95 26.08 -4.75
N LYS A 144 5.63 26.16 -3.59
CA LYS A 144 6.78 27.02 -3.38
C LYS A 144 8.03 26.44 -4.04
N GLU A 145 8.37 25.18 -3.76
CA GLU A 145 9.48 24.49 -4.42
C GLU A 145 9.30 24.44 -5.94
N ARG A 146 8.06 24.20 -6.39
CA ARG A 146 7.74 24.19 -7.82
C ARG A 146 7.84 25.57 -8.47
N ARG A 147 7.43 26.62 -7.76
CA ARG A 147 7.63 28.01 -8.19
C ARG A 147 9.11 28.36 -8.21
N GLU A 148 9.91 27.91 -7.25
CA GLU A 148 11.35 28.12 -7.21
C GLU A 148 12.07 27.40 -8.35
N ILE A 149 11.70 26.15 -8.66
CA ILE A 149 12.19 25.40 -9.82
C ILE A 149 11.81 26.12 -11.11
N PHE A 150 10.56 26.53 -11.27
CA PHE A 150 10.11 27.27 -12.45
C PHE A 150 10.83 28.62 -12.62
N LEU A 151 10.98 29.41 -11.55
CA LEU A 151 11.69 30.68 -11.59
C LEU A 151 13.17 30.50 -11.94
N ARG A 152 13.79 29.44 -11.43
CA ARG A 152 15.17 29.06 -11.76
C ARG A 152 15.31 28.62 -13.22
N GLU A 153 14.39 27.80 -13.73
CA GLU A 153 14.38 27.35 -15.13
C GLU A 153 14.05 28.49 -16.10
N ALA A 154 13.20 29.43 -15.71
CA ALA A 154 12.88 30.63 -16.48
C ALA A 154 13.98 31.71 -16.41
N GLY A 155 15.07 31.49 -15.65
CA GLY A 155 16.15 32.46 -15.48
C GLY A 155 15.77 33.72 -14.71
N ILE A 156 14.62 33.72 -14.02
CA ILE A 156 14.12 34.83 -13.21
C ILE A 156 14.65 34.62 -11.79
N ALA A 157 15.94 34.91 -11.57
CA ALA A 157 16.50 34.89 -10.23
C ALA A 157 15.81 35.96 -9.37
N ALA A 158 15.16 35.54 -8.27
CA ALA A 158 14.59 36.45 -7.29
C ALA A 158 15.71 37.36 -6.73
N LYS A 159 15.62 38.66 -7.03
CA LYS A 159 16.47 39.71 -6.43
C LYS A 159 16.02 39.98 -4.98
N ASP A 160 16.03 38.98 -4.12
CA ASP A 160 15.79 39.20 -2.68
C ASP A 160 17.13 39.27 -1.96
N GLY A 161 17.77 40.43 -2.06
CA GLY A 161 19.10 40.67 -1.49
C GLY A 161 19.47 42.11 -1.18
N GLN A 162 18.57 43.09 -1.36
CA GLN A 162 18.79 44.44 -0.81
C GLN A 162 18.11 44.54 0.55
N LYS A 163 18.88 44.17 1.60
CA LYS A 163 18.66 44.71 2.94
C LYS A 163 18.64 46.23 2.84
N ALA A 164 17.48 46.84 3.07
CA ALA A 164 17.39 48.27 3.32
C ALA A 164 18.32 48.60 4.52
N ALA A 165 19.31 49.45 4.28
CA ALA A 165 20.19 49.94 5.32
C ALA A 165 19.36 50.69 6.38
N PRO A 166 19.70 50.55 7.69
CA PRO A 166 19.00 51.29 8.73
C PRO A 166 19.24 52.79 8.52
N ALA A 167 18.15 53.56 8.48
CA ALA A 167 18.20 55.01 8.39
C ALA A 167 18.99 55.58 9.57
N ALA A 168 20.05 56.32 9.26
CA ALA A 168 20.85 57.04 10.24
C ALA A 168 19.97 58.11 10.93
N SER A 169 19.94 58.10 12.27
CA SER A 169 19.40 59.19 13.06
C SER A 169 20.39 60.37 13.04
N SER A 170 20.06 61.43 12.31
CA SER A 170 20.65 62.75 12.52
C SER A 170 19.68 63.57 13.37
N GLY A 171 20.06 63.82 14.62
CA GLY A 171 19.39 64.78 15.48
C GLY A 171 19.66 66.22 15.04
N HIS A 172 18.71 67.08 15.35
CA HIS A 172 18.92 68.43 15.85
C HIS A 172 17.77 68.77 16.80
#